data_AF-A0A944L975-F1
#
_entry.id   AF-A0A944L975-F1
#
_cell.length_a   1.000
_cell.length_b   1.000
_cell.length_c   1.000
_cell.angle_alpha   90.00
_cell.angle_beta   90.00
_cell.angle_gamma   90.00
#
_symmetry.space_group_name_H-M   'P 1'
#
loop_
_entity.id
_entity.type
_entity.pdbx_description
1 polymer ?
#
loop_
_entity_poly.entity_id
_entity_poly.type
_entity_poly.pdbx_seq_one_letter_code
_entity_poly.pdbx_strand_id
1 'polypeptide(L)'
;MRITASKRGVSASIGAGPFRVTKSTTGRTTSTVRIPGTGASYVTTSSSRRSIRKPAAQASQPIRRQAPRQVISDETWRELLAPDGTAVASKFQRNFVRAAVARATGKRPSLMYLTLGQAALVLECIGQSPAKLTAGGRGVPRLEKAGTFAQWALFGLLMLIVTVSSPTGFILAAGIVGLMFLLRKRRRDRQAWEDATWALSPVSAVQRIAVPEVRIEARANRTEPRQIAFEGKEPNSPVTRPFSRSQGDQVSLGRSEWPNVDVVGEHAYSQAIKAALRASKAPITLRSDSEVEGVQVELVAEPDNPYDENAISVRWRNHVLGYLSREDAIRYTQPIRRIIASGLSATTTARIWAYDGGGDELQARVTVALPEPGLIAPLNEAPTGLTTLVPWGSAIQVLKEENHFDVLFNHVPPDGVGLLLVSLHKAIHTLKNGIERPFVEVRLSGERVGELSNVTSAHLLPLLEHTETVGETALAYAKITGSALAAQLVLHAARATEISNDWLSDGPHPAPKLLPWAAAYEVPPAYAP
;
A
#
# COMPACT_ATOMS: atom_id res chain seq x y z
N MET A 1 12.66 17.18 -42.80
CA MET A 1 11.47 16.28 -42.69
C MET A 1 10.77 16.26 -44.04
N ARG A 2 10.34 15.10 -44.55
CA ARG A 2 9.62 15.00 -45.82
C ARG A 2 8.29 14.28 -45.64
N ILE A 3 7.23 14.88 -46.13
CA ILE A 3 5.88 14.32 -46.15
C ILE A 3 5.57 13.96 -47.60
N THR A 4 5.11 12.73 -47.83
CA THR A 4 4.72 12.27 -49.17
C THR A 4 3.31 11.69 -49.10
N ALA A 5 2.42 12.22 -49.92
CA ALA A 5 1.07 11.70 -50.11
C ALA A 5 1.02 10.83 -51.38
N SER A 6 0.36 9.67 -51.30
CA SER A 6 0.18 8.76 -52.43
C SER A 6 -1.21 8.12 -52.38
N LYS A 7 -1.61 7.42 -53.45
CA LYS A 7 -2.87 6.65 -53.49
C LYS A 7 -3.01 5.61 -52.37
N ARG A 8 -1.94 5.25 -51.66
CA ARG A 8 -1.93 4.28 -50.53
C ARG A 8 -1.90 4.95 -49.15
N GLY A 9 -2.01 6.28 -49.07
CA GLY A 9 -2.03 7.05 -47.83
C GLY A 9 -0.87 8.05 -47.70
N VAL A 10 -0.85 8.74 -46.56
CA VAL A 10 0.15 9.76 -46.22
C VAL A 10 1.28 9.11 -45.43
N SER A 11 2.52 9.50 -45.72
CA SER A 11 3.69 9.05 -44.96
C SER A 11 4.55 10.23 -44.56
N ALA A 12 5.03 10.19 -43.31
CA ALA A 12 5.97 11.16 -42.77
C ALA A 12 7.33 10.47 -42.61
N SER A 13 8.38 11.10 -43.15
CA SER A 13 9.75 10.62 -43.04
C SER A 13 10.64 11.66 -42.36
N ILE A 14 11.42 11.19 -41.40
CA ILE A 14 12.37 11.99 -40.62
C ILE A 14 13.74 11.33 -40.77
N GLY A 15 14.73 12.12 -41.19
CA GLY A 15 16.12 11.69 -41.42
C GLY A 15 16.73 12.28 -42.69
N ALA A 16 18.02 12.62 -42.60
CA ALA A 16 18.86 13.09 -43.70
C ALA A 16 20.20 12.33 -43.65
N GLY A 17 20.78 12.04 -44.82
CA GLY A 17 21.99 11.22 -44.92
C GLY A 17 21.74 9.72 -44.71
N PRO A 18 22.70 8.96 -44.13
CA PRO A 18 22.68 7.50 -44.11
C PRO A 18 21.55 6.86 -43.29
N PHE A 19 20.80 7.64 -42.49
CA PHE A 19 19.73 7.14 -41.63
C PHE A 19 18.40 7.81 -41.97
N ARG A 20 17.37 6.99 -42.21
CA ARG A 20 16.01 7.49 -42.43
C ARG A 20 14.96 6.57 -41.82
N VAL A 21 13.97 7.16 -41.17
CA VAL A 21 12.79 6.46 -40.66
C VAL A 21 11.55 7.03 -41.33
N THR A 22 10.69 6.15 -41.84
CA THR A 22 9.42 6.51 -42.51
C THR A 22 8.26 5.81 -41.82
N LYS A 23 7.24 6.59 -41.47
CA LYS A 23 6.00 6.08 -40.85
C LYS A 23 4.82 6.37 -41.77
N SER A 24 4.09 5.34 -42.17
CA SER A 24 2.88 5.46 -42.99
C SER A 24 1.62 5.48 -42.13
N THR A 25 0.55 6.06 -42.65
CA THR A 25 -0.80 6.01 -42.05
C THR A 25 -1.36 4.59 -41.89
N THR A 26 -0.77 3.60 -42.58
CA THR A 26 -1.12 2.17 -42.46
C THR A 26 -0.48 1.46 -41.25
N GLY A 27 0.23 2.20 -40.38
CA GLY A 27 0.88 1.64 -39.18
C GLY A 27 2.20 0.91 -39.45
N ARG A 28 2.75 1.05 -40.66
CA ARG A 28 4.03 0.45 -41.07
C ARG A 28 5.16 1.46 -40.83
N THR A 29 6.20 1.02 -40.13
CA THR A 29 7.40 1.81 -39.85
C THR A 29 8.59 1.16 -40.55
N THR A 30 9.20 1.88 -41.48
CA THR A 30 10.39 1.44 -42.23
C THR A 30 11.60 2.25 -41.77
N SER A 31 12.62 1.55 -41.27
CA SER A 31 13.91 2.14 -40.91
C SER A 31 14.96 1.70 -41.92
N THR A 32 15.69 2.66 -42.48
CA THR A 32 16.74 2.42 -43.47
C THR A 32 18.05 2.99 -42.96
N VAL A 33 19.09 2.15 -43.01
CA VAL A 33 20.49 2.52 -42.75
C VAL A 33 21.29 2.26 -44.03
N ARG A 34 22.00 3.25 -44.55
CA ARG A 34 22.91 3.16 -45.70
C ARG A 34 24.32 3.48 -45.27
N ILE A 35 25.31 2.80 -45.83
CA ILE A 35 26.71 3.15 -45.66
C ILE A 35 27.15 3.95 -46.90
N PRO A 36 27.49 5.24 -46.77
CA PRO A 36 27.85 6.09 -47.91
C PRO A 36 29.02 5.52 -48.72
N GLY A 37 28.96 5.61 -50.04
CA GLY A 37 30.04 5.18 -50.94
C GLY A 37 30.18 3.67 -51.16
N THR A 38 29.46 2.82 -50.43
CA THR A 38 29.61 1.35 -50.50
C THR A 38 28.45 0.62 -51.16
N GLY A 39 27.33 1.30 -51.41
CA GLY A 39 26.10 0.69 -51.94
C GLY A 39 25.34 -0.20 -50.95
N ALA A 40 25.90 -0.47 -49.76
CA ALA A 40 25.28 -1.32 -48.75
C ALA A 40 24.14 -0.59 -48.02
N SER A 41 22.98 -1.23 -47.94
CA SER A 41 21.83 -0.73 -47.18
C SER A 41 21.11 -1.83 -46.43
N TYR A 42 20.69 -1.52 -45.20
CA TYR A 42 19.89 -2.40 -44.37
C TYR A 42 18.54 -1.73 -44.10
N VAL A 43 17.46 -2.43 -44.47
CA VAL A 43 16.10 -1.93 -44.35
C VAL A 43 15.30 -2.87 -43.45
N THR A 44 14.82 -2.37 -42.33
CA THR A 44 13.89 -3.10 -41.47
C THR A 44 12.52 -2.49 -41.59
N THR A 45 11.48 -3.33 -41.65
CA THR A 45 10.11 -2.85 -41.66
C THR A 45 9.29 -3.57 -40.62
N SER A 46 8.65 -2.83 -39.73
CA SER A 46 7.70 -3.35 -38.74
C SER A 46 6.30 -2.83 -39.06
N SER A 47 5.29 -3.69 -38.90
CA SER A 47 3.88 -3.32 -39.05
C SER A 47 3.10 -3.80 -37.84
N SER A 48 2.27 -2.94 -37.24
CA SER A 48 1.48 -3.26 -36.05
C SER A 48 0.22 -4.10 -36.32
N ARG A 49 0.04 -4.64 -37.53
CA ARG A 49 -0.98 -5.68 -37.77
C ARG A 49 -0.41 -7.06 -37.48
N ARG A 50 -0.86 -7.64 -36.38
CA ARG A 50 -0.72 -9.07 -36.06
C ARG A 50 -1.45 -9.87 -37.13
N SER A 51 -0.73 -10.29 -38.17
CA SER A 51 -1.22 -11.27 -39.14
C SER A 51 -1.24 -12.63 -38.44
N ILE A 52 -2.44 -13.21 -38.33
CA ILE A 52 -2.63 -14.61 -37.97
C ILE A 52 -2.10 -15.43 -39.16
N ARG A 53 -0.85 -15.85 -39.08
CA ARG A 53 -0.34 -17.00 -39.84
C ARG A 53 0.11 -18.05 -38.84
N LYS A 54 -0.68 -19.13 -38.77
CA LYS A 54 -0.33 -20.40 -38.11
C LYS A 54 1.09 -20.81 -38.54
N PRO A 55 2.02 -21.08 -37.60
CA PRO A 55 3.12 -21.98 -37.90
C PRO A 55 2.58 -23.40 -37.96
N ALA A 56 2.92 -24.10 -39.04
CA ALA A 56 2.73 -25.53 -39.17
C ALA A 56 3.43 -26.28 -38.03
N ALA A 57 2.87 -27.43 -37.69
CA ALA A 57 3.30 -28.35 -36.65
C ALA A 57 4.82 -28.48 -36.55
N GLN A 58 5.41 -27.90 -35.50
CA GLN A 58 6.70 -28.32 -34.99
C GLN A 58 6.45 -29.10 -33.71
N ALA A 59 7.01 -30.31 -33.73
CA ALA A 59 6.85 -31.39 -32.78
C ALA A 59 6.71 -30.94 -31.32
N SER A 60 5.70 -31.53 -30.68
CA SER A 60 5.43 -31.61 -29.26
C SER A 60 6.69 -31.49 -28.40
N GLN A 61 6.93 -30.31 -27.82
CA GLN A 61 7.72 -30.27 -26.59
C GLN A 61 6.85 -30.95 -25.52
N PRO A 62 7.37 -31.96 -24.80
CA PRO A 62 6.60 -32.61 -23.76
C PRO A 62 6.21 -31.56 -22.73
N ILE A 63 4.92 -31.51 -22.41
CA ILE A 63 4.38 -30.81 -21.26
C ILE A 63 5.27 -31.19 -20.08
N ARG A 64 6.09 -30.24 -19.61
CA ARG A 64 6.90 -30.44 -18.41
C ARG A 64 5.90 -30.59 -17.27
N ARG A 65 5.55 -31.84 -16.93
CA ARG A 65 4.79 -32.19 -15.74
C ARG A 65 5.38 -31.38 -14.59
N GLN A 66 4.61 -30.43 -14.07
CA GLN A 66 5.01 -29.73 -12.84
C GLN A 66 5.08 -30.83 -11.78
N ALA A 67 6.29 -31.08 -11.27
CA ALA A 67 6.47 -31.97 -10.14
C ALA A 67 5.57 -31.46 -8.99
N PRO A 68 5.02 -32.35 -8.16
CA PRO A 68 4.26 -31.95 -6.98
C PRO A 68 5.08 -30.93 -6.18
N ARG A 69 4.48 -29.78 -5.88
CA ARG A 69 5.14 -28.70 -5.13
C ARG A 69 5.44 -29.21 -3.73
N GLN A 70 6.67 -29.02 -3.28
CA GLN A 70 7.10 -29.49 -1.98
C GLN A 70 6.57 -28.55 -0.89
N VAL A 71 5.88 -29.10 0.10
CA VAL A 71 5.47 -28.38 1.31
C VAL A 71 6.53 -28.66 2.38
N ILE A 72 7.17 -27.61 2.88
CA ILE A 72 8.15 -27.70 3.99
C ILE A 72 7.39 -27.29 5.25
N SER A 73 7.32 -28.20 6.24
CA SER A 73 6.65 -27.94 7.51
C SER A 73 7.42 -26.93 8.37
N ASP A 74 6.74 -26.33 9.35
CA ASP A 74 7.35 -25.35 10.26
C ASP A 74 8.40 -25.98 11.17
N GLU A 75 8.21 -27.24 11.57
CA GLU A 75 9.20 -28.05 12.28
C GLU A 75 10.47 -28.25 11.44
N THR A 76 10.31 -28.60 10.16
CA THR A 76 11.43 -28.74 9.23
C THR A 76 12.17 -27.41 9.04
N TRP A 77 11.46 -26.28 9.00
CA TRP A 77 12.11 -24.96 8.94
C TRP A 77 12.91 -24.64 10.21
N ARG A 78 12.42 -25.01 11.39
CA ARG A 78 13.15 -24.83 12.65
C ARG A 78 14.45 -25.64 12.66
N GLU A 79 14.42 -26.87 12.16
CA GLU A 79 15.62 -27.71 12.04
C GLU A 79 16.63 -27.16 11.01
N LEU A 80 16.15 -26.75 9.83
CA LEU A 80 17.00 -26.20 8.76
C LEU A 80 17.64 -24.85 9.13
N LEU A 81 17.03 -24.09 10.03
CA LEU A 81 17.49 -22.77 10.47
C LEU A 81 18.08 -22.79 11.89
N ALA A 82 18.35 -23.98 12.43
CA ALA A 82 19.07 -24.12 13.69
C ALA A 82 20.45 -23.42 13.59
N PRO A 83 20.93 -22.78 14.68
CA PRO A 83 22.23 -22.13 14.69
C PRO A 83 23.34 -23.15 14.36
N ASP A 84 24.10 -22.90 13.29
CA ASP A 84 25.11 -23.83 12.77
C ASP A 84 26.56 -23.31 12.89
N GLY A 85 26.74 -22.09 13.41
CA GLY A 85 28.04 -21.45 13.60
C GLY A 85 28.79 -21.10 12.30
N THR A 86 28.17 -21.25 11.13
CA THR A 86 28.85 -20.98 9.85
C THR A 86 28.79 -19.51 9.46
N ALA A 87 29.70 -19.07 8.59
CA ALA A 87 29.75 -17.69 8.14
C ALA A 87 28.44 -17.27 7.44
N VAL A 88 28.06 -16.00 7.59
CA VAL A 88 26.85 -15.43 6.98
C VAL A 88 26.94 -15.51 5.45
N ALA A 89 25.91 -16.06 4.80
CA ALA A 89 25.88 -16.17 3.34
C ALA A 89 25.80 -14.78 2.68
N SER A 90 26.45 -14.57 1.53
CA SER A 90 26.42 -13.30 0.80
C SER A 90 25.00 -12.95 0.31
N LYS A 91 24.74 -11.67 0.00
CA LYS A 91 23.45 -11.21 -0.53
C LYS A 91 23.03 -11.98 -1.79
N PHE A 92 23.99 -12.30 -2.67
CA PHE A 92 23.72 -13.04 -3.90
C PHE A 92 23.42 -14.52 -3.61
N GLN A 93 24.09 -15.12 -2.63
CA GLN A 93 23.83 -16.48 -2.18
C GLN A 93 22.44 -16.59 -1.54
N ARG A 94 22.08 -15.67 -0.63
CA ARG A 94 20.73 -15.62 -0.03
C ARG A 94 19.64 -15.44 -1.07
N ASN A 95 19.84 -14.54 -2.04
CA ASN A 95 18.88 -14.33 -3.13
C ASN A 95 18.70 -15.58 -4.01
N PHE A 96 19.79 -16.32 -4.26
CA PHE A 96 19.72 -17.58 -4.98
C PHE A 96 18.91 -18.62 -4.23
N VAL A 97 19.17 -18.82 -2.93
CA VAL A 97 18.42 -19.78 -2.10
C VAL A 97 16.94 -19.42 -2.06
N ARG A 98 16.59 -18.14 -1.85
CA ARG A 98 15.18 -17.68 -1.88
C ARG A 98 14.51 -17.97 -3.22
N ALA A 99 15.22 -17.80 -4.33
CA ALA A 99 14.69 -18.10 -5.66
C ALA A 99 14.58 -19.61 -5.92
N ALA A 100 15.46 -20.42 -5.33
CA ALA A 100 15.39 -21.88 -5.41
C ALA A 100 14.19 -22.41 -4.60
N VAL A 101 14.01 -21.92 -3.37
CA VAL A 101 12.86 -22.25 -2.51
C VAL A 101 11.56 -21.83 -3.19
N ALA A 102 11.47 -20.60 -3.71
CA ALA A 102 10.27 -20.12 -4.39
C ALA A 102 9.88 -20.97 -5.62
N ARG A 103 10.85 -21.59 -6.31
CA ARG A 103 10.58 -22.51 -7.42
C ARG A 103 10.11 -23.88 -6.94
N ALA A 104 10.55 -24.34 -5.77
CA ALA A 104 10.20 -25.63 -5.21
C ALA A 104 8.86 -25.61 -4.45
N THR A 105 8.59 -24.54 -3.71
CA THR A 105 7.44 -24.43 -2.79
C THR A 105 6.37 -23.44 -3.24
N GLY A 106 6.67 -22.56 -4.20
CA GLY A 106 5.79 -21.46 -4.62
C GLY A 106 5.77 -20.26 -3.66
N LYS A 107 6.41 -20.35 -2.49
CA LYS A 107 6.53 -19.27 -1.50
C LYS A 107 7.98 -18.77 -1.39
N ARG A 108 8.19 -17.45 -1.24
CA ARG A 108 9.53 -16.84 -1.17
C ARG A 108 9.85 -16.36 0.26
N PRO A 109 10.54 -17.16 1.10
CA PRO A 109 10.83 -16.80 2.48
C PRO A 109 11.87 -15.67 2.62
N SER A 110 11.86 -14.98 3.76
CA SER A 110 12.72 -13.82 4.03
C SER A 110 14.19 -14.19 4.26
N LEU A 111 14.55 -15.38 4.78
CA LEU A 111 15.92 -15.94 4.90
C LEU A 111 17.04 -14.88 5.00
N MET A 112 16.96 -13.98 5.99
CA MET A 112 17.77 -12.76 6.05
C MET A 112 19.14 -12.98 6.67
N TYR A 113 19.19 -13.80 7.72
CA TYR A 113 20.40 -14.14 8.48
C TYR A 113 20.97 -15.52 8.10
N LEU A 114 20.59 -16.02 6.92
CA LEU A 114 20.98 -17.34 6.46
C LEU A 114 22.50 -17.46 6.41
N THR A 115 23.03 -18.43 7.13
CA THR A 115 24.44 -18.81 7.10
C THR A 115 24.73 -19.73 5.92
N LEU A 116 26.00 -19.99 5.62
CA LEU A 116 26.38 -20.86 4.49
C LEU A 116 25.96 -22.32 4.68
N GLY A 117 26.02 -22.83 5.92
CA GLY A 117 25.59 -24.19 6.26
C GLY A 117 24.06 -24.32 6.21
N GLN A 118 23.33 -23.39 6.82
CA GLN A 118 21.86 -23.31 6.67
C GLN A 118 21.44 -23.19 5.19
N ALA A 119 22.17 -22.41 4.40
CA ALA A 119 21.91 -22.29 2.96
C ALA A 119 22.14 -23.60 2.20
N ALA A 120 23.11 -24.41 2.59
CA ALA A 120 23.37 -25.72 2.03
C ALA A 120 22.24 -26.71 2.40
N LEU A 121 21.86 -26.76 3.68
CA LEU A 121 20.78 -27.60 4.18
C LEU A 121 19.44 -27.29 3.51
N VAL A 122 19.11 -26.01 3.35
CA VAL A 122 17.89 -25.57 2.65
C VAL A 122 17.89 -25.99 1.18
N LEU A 123 19.05 -25.96 0.51
CA LEU A 123 19.16 -26.42 -0.87
C LEU A 123 19.03 -27.94 -0.99
N GLU A 124 19.65 -28.70 -0.09
CA GLU A 124 19.52 -30.16 -0.04
C GLU A 124 18.07 -30.59 0.20
N CYS A 125 17.37 -29.91 1.11
CA CYS A 125 15.95 -30.15 1.41
C CYS A 125 15.05 -30.03 0.17
N ILE A 126 15.36 -29.09 -0.75
CA ILE A 126 14.62 -28.89 -2.00
C ILE A 126 15.24 -29.61 -3.22
N GLY A 127 16.13 -30.57 -2.99
CA GLY A 127 16.76 -31.39 -4.02
C GLY A 127 17.75 -30.63 -4.92
N GLN A 128 18.32 -29.52 -4.43
CA GLN A 128 19.35 -28.75 -5.12
C GLN A 128 20.73 -29.01 -4.52
N SER A 129 21.74 -29.17 -5.36
CA SER A 129 23.12 -29.34 -4.89
C SER A 129 23.65 -28.07 -4.19
N PRO A 130 24.26 -28.19 -2.99
CA PRO A 130 24.95 -27.09 -2.28
C PRO A 130 26.07 -26.44 -3.09
N ALA A 131 26.71 -27.17 -4.01
CA ALA A 131 27.76 -26.64 -4.88
C ALA A 131 27.27 -25.46 -5.75
N LYS A 132 25.95 -25.33 -5.93
CA LYS A 132 25.37 -24.18 -6.61
C LYS A 132 25.43 -22.89 -5.80
N LEU A 133 25.77 -22.90 -4.51
CA LEU A 133 25.95 -21.69 -3.71
C LEU A 133 27.13 -20.84 -4.19
N THR A 134 28.17 -21.48 -4.70
CA THR A 134 29.41 -20.81 -5.16
C THR A 134 29.54 -20.77 -6.68
N ALA A 135 28.68 -21.50 -7.40
CA ALA A 135 28.68 -21.53 -8.87
C ALA A 135 28.44 -20.14 -9.51
N GLY A 136 29.21 -19.80 -10.54
CA GLY A 136 29.09 -18.52 -11.26
C GLY A 136 29.63 -17.32 -10.49
N GLY A 137 30.58 -17.52 -9.56
CA GLY A 137 31.28 -16.44 -8.85
C GLY A 137 30.51 -15.85 -7.67
N ARG A 138 29.43 -16.50 -7.21
CA ARG A 138 28.65 -16.08 -6.04
C ARG A 138 29.44 -16.36 -4.76
N GLY A 139 29.58 -15.35 -3.90
CA GLY A 139 30.48 -15.39 -2.74
C GLY A 139 31.89 -14.84 -3.00
N VAL A 140 32.22 -14.40 -4.23
CA VAL A 140 33.50 -13.74 -4.55
C VAL A 140 33.28 -12.22 -4.59
N PRO A 141 33.82 -11.43 -3.62
CA PRO A 141 33.48 -10.01 -3.48
C PRO A 141 33.77 -9.15 -4.72
N ARG A 142 34.81 -9.50 -5.50
CA ARG A 142 35.19 -8.77 -6.73
C ARG A 142 34.20 -9.00 -7.88
N LEU A 143 33.72 -10.23 -8.08
CA LEU A 143 32.73 -10.54 -9.13
C LEU A 143 31.34 -9.99 -8.77
N GLU A 144 30.96 -10.00 -7.49
CA GLU A 144 29.69 -9.42 -7.04
C GLU A 144 29.64 -7.90 -7.26
N LYS A 145 30.75 -7.20 -7.03
CA LYS A 145 30.89 -5.76 -7.34
C LYS A 145 30.83 -5.50 -8.85
N ALA A 146 31.50 -6.33 -9.66
CA ALA A 146 31.47 -6.21 -11.12
C ALA A 146 30.07 -6.45 -11.72
N GLY A 147 29.33 -7.46 -11.24
CA GLY A 147 27.95 -7.72 -11.68
C GLY A 147 26.99 -6.60 -11.29
N THR A 148 27.16 -6.03 -10.09
CA THR A 148 26.38 -4.86 -9.65
C THR A 148 26.67 -3.66 -10.55
N PHE A 149 27.94 -3.40 -10.85
CA PHE A 149 28.35 -2.32 -11.76
C PHE A 149 27.79 -2.51 -13.18
N ALA A 150 27.88 -3.72 -13.74
CA ALA A 150 27.33 -4.04 -15.06
C ALA A 150 25.80 -3.83 -15.12
N GLN A 151 25.07 -4.21 -14.07
CA GLN A 151 23.62 -3.99 -13.98
C GLN A 151 23.28 -2.49 -13.98
N TRP A 152 24.01 -1.67 -13.22
CA TRP A 152 23.81 -0.22 -13.20
C TRP A 152 24.25 0.45 -14.51
N ALA A 153 25.30 -0.04 -15.16
CA ALA A 153 25.73 0.45 -16.47
C ALA A 153 24.68 0.16 -17.55
N LEU A 154 24.09 -1.04 -17.57
CA LEU A 154 23.02 -1.41 -18.50
C LEU A 154 21.75 -0.57 -18.26
N PHE A 155 21.42 -0.30 -16.99
CA PHE A 155 20.30 0.56 -16.63
C PHE A 155 20.55 2.02 -17.06
N GLY A 156 21.76 2.53 -16.85
CA GLY A 156 22.16 3.86 -17.32
C GLY A 156 22.06 3.97 -18.84
N LEU A 157 22.51 2.95 -19.58
CA LEU A 157 22.38 2.88 -21.04
C LEU A 157 20.91 2.86 -21.48
N LEU A 158 20.06 2.10 -20.80
CA LEU A 158 18.62 2.07 -21.07
C LEU A 158 17.98 3.44 -20.86
N MET A 159 18.32 4.12 -19.76
CA MET A 159 17.82 5.47 -19.47
C MET A 159 18.31 6.49 -20.51
N LEU A 160 19.58 6.38 -20.94
CA LEU A 160 20.13 7.22 -22.01
C LEU A 160 19.38 7.02 -23.34
N ILE A 161 19.06 5.77 -23.70
CA ILE A 161 18.26 5.48 -24.89
C ILE A 161 16.87 6.10 -24.77
N VAL A 162 16.23 5.98 -23.61
CA VAL A 162 14.88 6.53 -23.36
C VAL A 162 14.87 8.06 -23.42
N THR A 163 15.88 8.74 -22.88
CA THR A 163 15.96 10.21 -22.88
C THR A 163 16.32 10.80 -24.23
N VAL A 164 17.16 10.12 -25.02
CA VAL A 164 17.57 10.59 -26.36
C VAL A 164 16.49 10.34 -27.43
N SER A 165 15.59 9.38 -27.20
CA SER A 165 14.60 8.95 -28.21
C SER A 165 13.39 9.89 -28.37
N SER A 166 13.11 10.78 -27.42
CA SER A 166 11.97 11.70 -27.48
C SER A 166 12.10 12.88 -26.50
N PRO A 167 11.61 14.10 -26.82
CA PRO A 167 11.51 15.20 -25.84
C PRO A 167 10.66 14.85 -24.59
N THR A 168 9.73 13.90 -24.69
CA THR A 168 9.00 13.33 -23.53
C THR A 168 9.76 12.22 -22.79
N GLY A 169 10.91 11.77 -23.31
CA GLY A 169 11.73 10.70 -22.74
C GLY A 169 12.27 11.01 -21.35
N PHE A 170 12.53 12.28 -21.04
CA PHE A 170 12.94 12.73 -19.71
C PHE A 170 11.85 12.54 -18.66
N ILE A 171 10.59 12.82 -18.99
CA ILE A 171 9.45 12.63 -18.07
C ILE A 171 9.22 11.14 -17.83
N LEU A 172 9.34 10.30 -18.87
CA LEU A 172 9.22 8.85 -18.75
C LEU A 172 10.37 8.25 -17.92
N ALA A 173 11.60 8.69 -18.14
CA ALA A 173 12.76 8.27 -17.34
C ALA A 173 12.61 8.70 -15.87
N ALA A 174 12.17 9.93 -15.61
CA ALA A 174 11.89 10.42 -14.26
C ALA A 174 10.76 9.62 -13.58
N GLY A 175 9.70 9.26 -14.32
CA GLY A 175 8.63 8.40 -13.84
C GLY A 175 9.10 6.98 -13.49
N ILE A 176 9.95 6.37 -14.32
CA ILE A 176 10.53 5.04 -14.05
C ILE A 176 11.44 5.08 -12.83
N VAL A 177 12.28 6.10 -12.69
CA VAL A 177 13.16 6.30 -11.53
C VAL A 177 12.34 6.56 -10.26
N GLY A 178 11.31 7.41 -10.35
CA GLY A 178 10.38 7.69 -9.25
C GLY A 178 9.64 6.44 -8.79
N LEU A 179 9.09 5.65 -9.71
CA LEU A 179 8.43 4.37 -9.42
C LEU A 179 9.42 3.36 -8.79
N MET A 180 10.64 3.26 -9.31
CA MET A 180 11.67 2.41 -8.69
C MET A 180 12.03 2.88 -7.29
N PHE A 181 12.12 4.19 -7.04
CA PHE A 181 12.40 4.73 -5.71
C PHE A 181 11.24 4.50 -4.76
N LEU A 182 10.00 4.59 -5.23
CA LEU A 182 8.78 4.34 -4.47
C LEU A 182 8.62 2.84 -4.13
N LEU A 183 8.86 1.96 -5.10
CA LEU A 183 8.91 0.51 -4.88
C LEU A 183 10.07 0.10 -3.95
N ARG A 184 11.22 0.79 -4.04
CA ARG A 184 12.38 0.54 -3.18
C ARG A 184 12.20 1.11 -1.78
N LYS A 185 11.53 2.26 -1.64
CA LYS A 185 11.14 2.86 -0.36
C LYS A 185 10.13 1.97 0.33
N ARG A 186 9.05 1.59 -0.36
CA ARG A 186 8.04 0.64 0.16
C ARG A 186 8.65 -0.71 0.55
N ARG A 187 9.67 -1.17 -0.18
CA ARG A 187 10.43 -2.38 0.19
C ARG A 187 11.34 -2.16 1.39
N ARG A 188 12.00 -1.00 1.50
CA ARG A 188 12.82 -0.60 2.65
C ARG A 188 11.96 -0.41 3.90
N ASP A 189 10.79 0.17 3.79
CA ASP A 189 9.89 0.41 4.92
C ASP A 189 9.33 -0.92 5.45
N ARG A 190 8.98 -1.84 4.54
CA ARG A 190 8.65 -3.23 4.91
C ARG A 190 9.83 -3.97 5.54
N GLN A 191 11.05 -3.73 5.08
CA GLN A 191 12.27 -4.32 5.65
C GLN A 191 12.69 -3.68 6.97
N ALA A 192 12.53 -2.38 7.16
CA ALA A 192 12.84 -1.68 8.40
C ALA A 192 11.88 -2.09 9.53
N TRP A 193 10.63 -2.40 9.18
CA TRP A 193 9.67 -3.02 10.09
C TRP A 193 10.06 -4.47 10.45
N GLU A 194 10.49 -5.29 9.47
CA GLU A 194 11.04 -6.63 9.73
C GLU A 194 12.33 -6.58 10.59
N ASP A 195 13.21 -5.61 10.37
CA ASP A 195 14.45 -5.37 11.12
C ASP A 195 14.15 -4.94 12.57
N ALA A 196 13.13 -4.11 12.80
CA ALA A 196 12.70 -3.69 14.13
C ALA A 196 11.98 -4.81 14.91
N THR A 197 11.34 -5.74 14.19
CA THR A 197 10.53 -6.82 14.78
C THR A 197 11.33 -8.09 15.04
N TRP A 198 12.38 -8.37 14.25
CA TRP A 198 13.19 -9.59 14.35
C TRP A 198 14.65 -9.37 14.75
N ALA A 199 15.04 -8.15 15.14
CA ALA A 199 16.32 -7.94 15.82
C ALA A 199 16.29 -8.63 17.19
N LEU A 200 16.76 -9.88 17.23
CA LEU A 200 17.26 -10.51 18.45
C LEU A 200 18.22 -9.52 19.14
N SER A 201 17.87 -9.10 20.35
CA SER A 201 18.84 -8.44 21.24
C SER A 201 20.09 -9.32 21.33
N PRO A 202 21.29 -8.80 21.04
CA PRO A 202 22.51 -9.54 21.29
C PRO A 202 22.75 -9.57 22.80
N VAL A 203 22.29 -10.64 23.46
CA VAL A 203 22.76 -10.97 24.80
C VAL A 203 24.14 -11.64 24.67
N SER A 204 25.12 -11.04 25.37
CA SER A 204 26.40 -11.64 25.78
C SER A 204 27.53 -11.74 24.75
N ALA A 205 28.15 -10.60 24.44
CA ALA A 205 29.60 -10.55 24.38
C ALA A 205 30.11 -10.32 25.82
N VAL A 206 30.63 -11.39 26.42
CA VAL A 206 31.39 -11.35 27.67
C VAL A 206 32.62 -10.47 27.46
N GLN A 207 32.63 -9.28 28.07
CA GLN A 207 33.88 -8.67 28.53
C GLN A 207 33.59 -7.87 29.81
N ARG A 208 34.07 -8.39 30.93
CA ARG A 208 34.07 -7.74 32.24
C ARG A 208 34.79 -6.39 32.13
N ILE A 209 34.12 -5.31 32.53
CA ILE A 209 34.79 -4.10 33.00
C ILE A 209 34.07 -3.65 34.27
N ALA A 210 34.87 -3.41 35.30
CA ALA A 210 34.47 -3.18 36.68
C ALA A 210 33.62 -1.92 36.87
N VAL A 211 32.65 -2.03 37.78
CA VAL A 211 31.91 -0.91 38.37
C VAL A 211 32.83 -0.20 39.37
N PRO A 212 33.09 1.13 39.24
CA PRO A 212 33.49 1.93 40.39
C PRO A 212 32.24 2.44 41.09
N GLU A 213 32.18 2.12 42.38
CA GLU A 213 31.24 2.61 43.36
C GLU A 213 31.41 4.13 43.53
N VAL A 214 30.39 4.92 43.19
CA VAL A 214 30.33 6.34 43.52
C VAL A 214 29.04 6.62 44.28
N ARG A 215 29.17 6.75 45.60
CA ARG A 215 28.19 7.41 46.46
C ARG A 215 28.03 8.86 45.99
N ILE A 216 26.79 9.27 45.72
CA ILE A 216 26.42 10.69 45.78
C ILE A 216 25.23 10.81 46.71
N GLU A 217 25.47 11.63 47.74
CA GLU A 217 24.61 11.90 48.87
C GLU A 217 23.34 12.65 48.45
N ALA A 218 22.24 12.28 49.10
CA ALA A 218 20.98 12.99 49.02
C ALA A 218 21.10 14.38 49.66
N ARG A 219 20.69 15.42 48.94
CA ARG A 219 20.27 16.69 49.53
C ARG A 219 18.90 17.09 49.01
N ALA A 220 17.93 17.01 49.91
CA ALA A 220 16.56 17.44 49.72
C ALA A 220 16.49 18.97 49.52
N ASN A 221 15.65 19.41 48.58
CA ASN A 221 14.76 20.54 48.79
C ASN A 221 13.58 20.46 47.80
N ARG A 222 12.38 20.42 48.39
CA ARG A 222 11.05 20.38 47.77
C ARG A 222 10.81 21.59 46.87
N THR A 223 10.09 21.38 45.76
CA THR A 223 8.85 22.13 45.47
C THR A 223 7.96 21.21 44.61
N GLU A 224 6.81 20.82 45.15
CA GLU A 224 5.85 19.90 44.53
C GLU A 224 5.22 20.53 43.28
N PRO A 225 5.31 19.88 42.10
CA PRO A 225 4.36 20.10 41.03
C PRO A 225 3.07 19.36 41.39
N ARG A 226 2.00 20.13 41.53
CA ARG A 226 0.60 19.71 41.61
C ARG A 226 0.37 18.51 40.67
N GLN A 227 0.12 17.33 41.24
CA GLN A 227 -0.39 16.17 40.52
C GLN A 227 -1.74 16.56 39.90
N ILE A 228 -1.72 16.96 38.64
CA ILE A 228 -2.88 16.77 37.78
C ILE A 228 -2.79 15.30 37.39
N ALA A 229 -3.80 14.56 37.85
CA ALA A 229 -3.91 13.14 37.62
C ALA A 229 -3.72 12.82 36.14
N PHE A 230 -2.90 11.80 35.89
CA PHE A 230 -2.85 11.06 34.66
C PHE A 230 -4.29 10.64 34.31
N GLU A 231 -4.91 11.29 33.32
CA GLU A 231 -5.97 10.68 32.51
C GLU A 231 -5.30 10.05 31.28
N GLY A 232 -4.21 9.31 31.53
CA GLY A 232 -3.76 8.29 30.60
C GLY A 232 -4.85 7.24 30.60
N LYS A 233 -5.66 7.25 29.54
CA LYS A 233 -6.77 6.33 29.35
C LYS A 233 -6.22 4.90 29.35
N GLU A 234 -6.20 4.27 30.51
CA GLU A 234 -6.19 2.82 30.65
C GLU A 234 -7.28 2.26 29.70
N PRO A 235 -7.10 1.07 29.11
CA PRO A 235 -8.13 0.48 28.27
C PRO A 235 -9.44 0.43 29.05
N ASN A 236 -10.41 1.24 28.62
CA ASN A 236 -11.75 1.20 29.18
C ASN A 236 -12.26 -0.24 29.13
N SER A 237 -13.01 -0.64 30.15
CA SER A 237 -13.71 -1.93 30.22
C SER A 237 -14.44 -2.24 28.90
N PRO A 238 -14.65 -3.53 28.55
CA PRO A 238 -15.38 -3.90 27.34
C PRO A 238 -16.69 -3.12 27.23
N VAL A 239 -16.89 -2.48 26.08
CA VAL A 239 -18.08 -1.64 25.83
C VAL A 239 -19.21 -2.54 25.35
N THR A 240 -20.13 -2.89 26.25
CA THR A 240 -21.37 -3.59 25.92
C THR A 240 -22.48 -2.55 25.72
N ARG A 241 -22.86 -2.29 24.46
CA ARG A 241 -24.10 -1.55 24.14
C ARG A 241 -25.03 -2.43 23.31
N PRO A 242 -26.35 -2.37 23.53
CA PRO A 242 -27.30 -3.11 22.70
C PRO A 242 -27.19 -2.64 21.24
N PHE A 243 -26.85 -3.57 20.36
CA PHE A 243 -26.72 -3.35 18.92
C PHE A 243 -28.10 -3.08 18.31
N SER A 244 -28.28 -1.90 17.73
CA SER A 244 -29.44 -1.58 16.90
C SER A 244 -28.95 -1.26 15.50
N ARG A 245 -29.27 -2.12 14.53
CA ARG A 245 -28.86 -1.94 13.12
C ARG A 245 -29.67 -0.79 12.52
N SER A 246 -29.13 0.43 12.52
CA SER A 246 -29.68 1.51 11.68
C SER A 246 -29.33 1.19 10.23
N GLN A 247 -30.36 1.00 9.41
CA GLN A 247 -30.22 0.72 8.00
C GLN A 247 -29.85 2.04 7.29
N GLY A 248 -28.58 2.44 7.31
CA GLY A 248 -28.17 3.68 6.62
C GLY A 248 -26.73 4.16 6.84
N ASP A 249 -26.11 3.87 7.97
CA ASP A 249 -24.84 4.54 8.33
C ASP A 249 -23.62 3.69 7.95
N GLN A 250 -23.12 3.91 6.73
CA GLN A 250 -21.92 3.24 6.20
C GLN A 250 -20.67 4.06 6.45
N VAL A 251 -19.59 3.40 6.86
CA VAL A 251 -18.24 3.99 6.90
C VAL A 251 -17.44 3.43 5.74
N SER A 252 -17.15 4.29 4.77
CA SER A 252 -16.20 3.98 3.71
C SER A 252 -14.80 3.95 4.30
N LEU A 253 -14.15 2.79 4.29
CA LEU A 253 -12.85 2.55 4.93
C LEU A 253 -11.66 3.20 4.22
N GLY A 254 -11.91 4.14 3.30
CA GLY A 254 -10.89 4.86 2.55
C GLY A 254 -10.61 4.24 1.18
N ARG A 255 -10.38 5.12 0.20
CA ARG A 255 -9.94 4.74 -1.14
C ARG A 255 -8.43 4.55 -1.12
N SER A 256 -7.95 3.32 -0.90
CA SER A 256 -6.75 2.96 -1.65
C SER A 256 -7.19 3.01 -3.12
N GLU A 257 -6.53 3.83 -3.94
CA GLU A 257 -6.87 3.98 -5.37
C GLU A 257 -6.86 2.63 -6.11
N TRP A 258 -6.31 1.59 -5.48
CA TRP A 258 -6.16 0.24 -5.99
C TRP A 258 -6.42 -0.82 -4.92
N PRO A 259 -7.28 -1.82 -5.19
CA PRO A 259 -7.43 -2.99 -4.33
C PRO A 259 -6.07 -3.66 -4.06
N ASN A 260 -5.75 -3.88 -2.79
CA ASN A 260 -4.40 -4.21 -2.34
C ASN A 260 -4.32 -5.39 -1.36
N VAL A 261 -5.46 -5.87 -0.85
CA VAL A 261 -5.52 -7.03 0.07
C VAL A 261 -6.26 -8.16 -0.64
N ASP A 262 -5.60 -9.31 -0.76
CA ASP A 262 -6.20 -10.50 -1.39
C ASP A 262 -7.20 -11.15 -0.43
N VAL A 263 -8.35 -11.53 -0.98
CA VAL A 263 -9.34 -12.37 -0.30
C VAL A 263 -8.91 -13.82 -0.45
N VAL A 264 -9.31 -14.68 0.49
CA VAL A 264 -9.07 -16.12 0.48
C VAL A 264 -10.38 -16.89 0.59
N GLY A 265 -10.37 -18.13 0.13
CA GLY A 265 -11.55 -19.02 0.22
C GLY A 265 -12.59 -18.76 -0.87
N GLU A 266 -12.26 -18.00 -1.93
CA GLU A 266 -13.20 -17.60 -2.98
C GLU A 266 -13.80 -18.80 -3.74
N HIS A 267 -13.09 -19.92 -3.78
CA HIS A 267 -13.54 -21.16 -4.40
C HIS A 267 -14.84 -21.70 -3.79
N ALA A 268 -15.06 -21.50 -2.48
CA ALA A 268 -16.27 -21.93 -1.79
C ALA A 268 -17.50 -21.05 -2.14
N TYR A 269 -17.28 -19.87 -2.73
CA TYR A 269 -18.31 -18.85 -2.94
C TYR A 269 -18.55 -18.51 -4.42
N SER A 270 -18.29 -19.47 -5.31
CA SER A 270 -18.37 -19.27 -6.77
C SER A 270 -19.72 -18.74 -7.27
N GLN A 271 -20.84 -19.13 -6.65
CA GLN A 271 -22.18 -18.64 -7.02
C GLN A 271 -22.35 -17.15 -6.70
N ALA A 272 -21.91 -16.72 -5.52
CA ALA A 272 -21.96 -15.31 -5.10
C ALA A 272 -21.08 -14.43 -6.00
N ILE A 273 -19.88 -14.91 -6.34
CA ILE A 273 -18.96 -14.22 -7.23
C ILE A 273 -19.55 -14.08 -8.64
N LYS A 274 -20.18 -15.14 -9.19
CA LYS A 274 -20.90 -15.09 -10.47
C LYS A 274 -22.05 -14.06 -10.43
N ALA A 275 -22.79 -14.00 -9.32
CA ALA A 275 -23.87 -13.03 -9.14
C ALA A 275 -23.35 -11.58 -9.10
N ALA A 276 -22.26 -11.32 -8.38
CA ALA A 276 -21.62 -10.00 -8.30
C ALA A 276 -21.11 -9.50 -9.67
N LEU A 277 -20.50 -10.40 -10.46
CA LEU A 277 -20.01 -10.11 -11.81
C LEU A 277 -21.15 -9.80 -12.80
N ARG A 278 -22.22 -10.60 -12.78
CA ARG A 278 -23.42 -10.35 -13.60
C ARG A 278 -24.08 -9.01 -13.27
N ALA A 279 -24.24 -8.71 -11.98
CA ALA A 279 -24.85 -7.47 -11.53
C ALA A 279 -24.03 -6.24 -11.93
N SER A 280 -22.71 -6.37 -12.01
CA SER A 280 -21.81 -5.30 -12.44
C SER A 280 -21.60 -5.21 -13.95
N LYS A 281 -22.46 -5.86 -14.76
CA LYS A 281 -22.40 -5.88 -16.23
C LYS A 281 -21.07 -6.42 -16.79
N ALA A 282 -20.37 -7.25 -16.04
CA ALA A 282 -19.19 -8.01 -16.48
C ALA A 282 -19.54 -9.51 -16.53
N PRO A 283 -20.42 -9.94 -17.45
CA PRO A 283 -20.88 -11.32 -17.48
C PRO A 283 -19.73 -12.28 -17.82
N ILE A 284 -19.57 -13.30 -16.98
CA ILE A 284 -18.68 -14.43 -17.25
C ILE A 284 -19.21 -15.19 -18.47
N THR A 285 -18.37 -15.33 -19.50
CA THR A 285 -18.63 -16.24 -20.62
C THR A 285 -17.71 -17.45 -20.56
N LEU A 286 -18.17 -18.56 -21.12
CA LEU A 286 -17.43 -19.82 -21.13
C LEU A 286 -16.06 -19.62 -21.79
N ARG A 287 -14.99 -20.04 -21.11
CA ARG A 287 -13.59 -19.91 -21.54
C ARG A 287 -13.13 -18.46 -21.74
N SER A 288 -13.78 -17.49 -21.11
CA SER A 288 -13.31 -16.10 -21.06
C SER A 288 -12.90 -15.70 -19.65
N ASP A 289 -11.98 -14.75 -19.59
CA ASP A 289 -11.79 -13.94 -18.41
C ASP A 289 -12.92 -12.91 -18.29
N SER A 290 -13.18 -12.50 -17.05
CA SER A 290 -14.09 -11.40 -16.73
C SER A 290 -13.52 -10.66 -15.54
N GLU A 291 -13.54 -9.35 -15.64
CA GLU A 291 -12.96 -8.48 -14.63
C GLU A 291 -13.88 -7.30 -14.39
N VAL A 292 -14.05 -6.97 -13.11
CA VAL A 292 -14.75 -5.77 -12.68
C VAL A 292 -13.97 -5.12 -11.54
N GLU A 293 -13.90 -3.80 -11.57
CA GLU A 293 -13.32 -2.96 -10.53
C GLU A 293 -14.40 -2.07 -9.91
N GLY A 294 -14.17 -1.61 -8.68
CA GLY A 294 -15.07 -0.68 -8.00
C GLY A 294 -16.35 -1.31 -7.45
N VAL A 295 -16.38 -2.64 -7.28
CA VAL A 295 -17.54 -3.33 -6.68
C VAL A 295 -17.60 -2.99 -5.19
N GLN A 296 -18.68 -2.36 -4.73
CA GLN A 296 -18.88 -2.07 -3.31
C GLN A 296 -19.10 -3.37 -2.52
N VAL A 297 -18.32 -3.58 -1.47
CA VAL A 297 -18.36 -4.73 -0.57
C VAL A 297 -18.33 -4.27 0.89
N GLU A 298 -18.86 -5.12 1.76
CA GLU A 298 -18.89 -4.95 3.21
C GLU A 298 -17.87 -5.89 3.85
N LEU A 299 -17.14 -5.39 4.86
CA LEU A 299 -16.34 -6.21 5.76
C LEU A 299 -17.13 -6.50 7.03
N VAL A 300 -17.33 -7.78 7.34
CA VAL A 300 -18.10 -8.22 8.49
C VAL A 300 -17.24 -9.12 9.37
N ALA A 301 -17.04 -8.72 10.63
CA ALA A 301 -16.35 -9.54 11.61
C ALA A 301 -17.27 -10.66 12.11
N GLU A 302 -16.74 -11.87 12.22
CA GLU A 302 -17.47 -13.08 12.61
C GLU A 302 -16.78 -13.72 13.82
N PRO A 303 -16.97 -13.17 15.04
CA PRO A 303 -16.37 -13.73 16.25
C PRO A 303 -16.86 -15.14 16.58
N ASP A 304 -18.01 -15.53 16.02
CA ASP A 304 -18.67 -16.83 16.16
C ASP A 304 -18.22 -17.86 15.11
N ASN A 305 -17.27 -17.52 14.24
CA ASN A 305 -16.76 -18.43 13.22
C ASN A 305 -15.97 -19.59 13.88
N PRO A 306 -16.33 -20.87 13.63
CA PRO A 306 -15.72 -22.02 14.31
C PRO A 306 -14.25 -22.26 13.92
N TYR A 307 -13.76 -21.65 12.84
CA TYR A 307 -12.40 -21.85 12.34
C TYR A 307 -11.42 -20.76 12.73
N ASP A 308 -11.90 -19.54 13.01
CA ASP A 308 -11.10 -18.38 13.36
C ASP A 308 -11.95 -17.31 14.06
N GLU A 309 -11.70 -17.03 15.33
CA GLU A 309 -12.39 -15.98 16.09
C GLU A 309 -12.18 -14.57 15.49
N ASN A 310 -11.10 -14.36 14.74
CA ASN A 310 -10.78 -13.08 14.11
C ASN A 310 -11.30 -12.99 12.67
N ALA A 311 -12.07 -13.97 12.19
CA ALA A 311 -12.56 -14.02 10.82
C ALA A 311 -13.25 -12.72 10.41
N ILE A 312 -12.89 -12.21 9.23
CA ILE A 312 -13.55 -11.08 8.58
C ILE A 312 -13.97 -11.53 7.20
N SER A 313 -15.28 -11.65 6.96
CA SER A 313 -15.80 -11.97 5.64
C SER A 313 -15.94 -10.71 4.78
N VAL A 314 -15.72 -10.91 3.48
CA VAL A 314 -15.94 -9.90 2.44
C VAL A 314 -17.27 -10.22 1.78
N ARG A 315 -18.24 -9.31 1.88
CA ARG A 315 -19.62 -9.56 1.43
C ARG A 315 -20.06 -8.58 0.35
N TRP A 316 -20.71 -9.09 -0.68
CA TRP A 316 -21.44 -8.27 -1.66
C TRP A 316 -22.94 -8.51 -1.50
N ARG A 317 -23.70 -7.46 -1.16
CA ARG A 317 -25.15 -7.56 -0.88
C ARG A 317 -25.47 -8.71 0.07
N ASN A 318 -24.75 -8.79 1.20
CA ASN A 318 -24.86 -9.85 2.21
C ASN A 318 -24.45 -11.27 1.73
N HIS A 319 -23.94 -11.44 0.51
CA HIS A 319 -23.40 -12.72 0.04
C HIS A 319 -21.88 -12.74 0.25
N VAL A 320 -21.37 -13.75 0.94
CA VAL A 320 -19.93 -13.92 1.17
C VAL A 320 -19.23 -14.19 -0.17
N LEU A 321 -18.17 -13.44 -0.44
CA LEU A 321 -17.26 -13.63 -1.57
C LEU A 321 -15.98 -14.37 -1.16
N GLY A 322 -15.67 -14.35 0.13
CA GLY A 322 -14.51 -14.97 0.76
C GLY A 322 -14.16 -14.26 2.07
N TYR A 323 -12.95 -14.48 2.57
CA TYR A 323 -12.47 -13.93 3.83
C TYR A 323 -11.16 -13.18 3.65
N LEU A 324 -10.84 -12.27 4.57
CA LEU A 324 -9.46 -11.83 4.71
C LEU A 324 -8.58 -13.01 5.15
N SER A 325 -7.31 -13.01 4.75
CA SER A 325 -6.34 -14.00 5.25
C SER A 325 -6.27 -13.94 6.78
N ARG A 326 -5.96 -15.05 7.48
CA ARG A 326 -5.84 -15.05 8.95
C ARG A 326 -4.89 -13.96 9.47
N GLU A 327 -3.81 -13.73 8.74
CA GLU A 327 -2.80 -12.71 9.03
C GLU A 327 -3.37 -11.29 8.94
N ASP A 328 -4.13 -10.99 7.88
CA ASP A 328 -4.78 -9.69 7.73
C ASP A 328 -5.97 -9.55 8.68
N ALA A 329 -6.72 -10.63 8.93
CA ALA A 329 -7.83 -10.67 9.85
C ALA A 329 -7.40 -10.20 11.24
N ILE A 330 -6.31 -10.73 11.79
CA ILE A 330 -5.73 -10.27 13.07
C ILE A 330 -5.45 -8.76 13.06
N ARG A 331 -4.89 -8.24 11.96
CA ARG A 331 -4.51 -6.82 11.83
C ARG A 331 -5.72 -5.89 11.73
N TYR A 332 -6.77 -6.30 11.03
CA TYR A 332 -7.95 -5.47 10.77
C TYR A 332 -9.09 -5.70 11.77
N THR A 333 -9.02 -6.75 12.61
CA THR A 333 -10.11 -7.11 13.53
C THR A 333 -10.49 -5.96 14.45
N GLN A 334 -9.54 -5.33 15.13
CA GLN A 334 -9.84 -4.28 16.11
C GLN A 334 -10.53 -3.06 15.49
N PRO A 335 -10.01 -2.43 14.41
CA PRO A 335 -10.68 -1.28 13.81
C PRO A 335 -12.01 -1.64 13.13
N ILE A 336 -12.14 -2.82 12.51
CA ILE A 336 -13.40 -3.26 11.90
C ILE A 336 -14.46 -3.55 12.97
N ARG A 337 -14.11 -4.27 14.04
CA ARG A 337 -15.03 -4.52 15.15
C ARG A 337 -15.46 -3.22 15.82
N ARG A 338 -14.58 -2.23 15.94
CA ARG A 338 -14.94 -0.89 16.45
C ARG A 338 -16.06 -0.26 15.63
N ILE A 339 -15.95 -0.29 14.30
CA ILE A 339 -16.98 0.27 13.40
C ILE A 339 -18.31 -0.48 13.58
N ILE A 340 -18.26 -1.82 13.56
CA ILE A 340 -19.46 -2.66 13.71
C ILE A 340 -20.13 -2.46 15.08
N ALA A 341 -19.35 -2.45 16.16
CA ALA A 341 -19.85 -2.20 17.52
C ALA A 341 -20.40 -0.78 17.69
N SER A 342 -19.97 0.17 16.85
CA SER A 342 -20.54 1.52 16.79
C SER A 342 -21.89 1.56 16.05
N GLY A 343 -22.40 0.42 15.58
CA GLY A 343 -23.65 0.31 14.80
C GLY A 343 -23.48 0.63 13.31
N LEU A 344 -22.24 0.79 12.83
CA LEU A 344 -21.94 1.19 11.46
C LEU A 344 -21.50 -0.01 10.61
N SER A 345 -21.69 0.08 9.30
CA SER A 345 -21.20 -0.94 8.35
C SER A 345 -19.89 -0.51 7.71
N ALA A 346 -18.87 -1.37 7.77
CA ALA A 346 -17.55 -1.09 7.21
C ALA A 346 -17.53 -1.44 5.71
N THR A 347 -17.48 -0.44 4.82
CA THR A 347 -17.60 -0.63 3.36
C THR A 347 -16.32 -0.28 2.62
N THR A 348 -16.03 -1.01 1.55
CA THR A 348 -14.90 -0.73 0.66
C THR A 348 -15.18 -1.16 -0.78
N THR A 349 -14.26 -0.87 -1.69
CA THR A 349 -14.30 -1.36 -3.08
C THR A 349 -13.47 -2.63 -3.24
N ALA A 350 -13.94 -3.49 -4.14
CA ALA A 350 -13.27 -4.71 -4.55
C ALA A 350 -13.03 -4.73 -6.06
N ARG A 351 -11.96 -5.44 -6.44
CA ARG A 351 -11.74 -5.94 -7.81
C ARG A 351 -12.00 -7.43 -7.80
N ILE A 352 -12.79 -7.88 -8.76
CA ILE A 352 -13.12 -9.28 -8.95
C ILE A 352 -12.61 -9.68 -10.33
N TRP A 353 -11.68 -10.62 -10.37
CA TRP A 353 -11.26 -11.31 -11.59
C TRP A 353 -11.77 -12.74 -11.54
N ALA A 354 -12.32 -13.23 -12.65
CA ALA A 354 -12.74 -14.62 -12.75
C ALA A 354 -12.50 -15.19 -14.15
N TYR A 355 -12.24 -16.49 -14.21
CA TYR A 355 -12.11 -17.27 -15.41
C TYR A 355 -12.96 -18.54 -15.30
N ASP A 356 -13.84 -18.75 -16.26
CA ASP A 356 -14.67 -19.96 -16.34
C ASP A 356 -14.08 -20.91 -17.39
N GLY A 357 -13.41 -21.97 -16.94
CA GLY A 357 -12.79 -22.97 -17.82
C GLY A 357 -13.79 -23.90 -18.52
N GLY A 358 -15.08 -23.85 -18.18
CA GLY A 358 -16.12 -24.73 -18.69
C GLY A 358 -16.21 -26.09 -18.01
N GLY A 359 -16.06 -26.09 -16.69
CA GLY A 359 -16.34 -27.20 -15.76
C GLY A 359 -16.99 -26.67 -14.48
N ASP A 360 -16.94 -27.44 -13.38
CA ASP A 360 -17.57 -27.07 -12.10
C ASP A 360 -16.78 -26.02 -11.29
N GLU A 361 -15.54 -25.73 -11.69
CA GLU A 361 -14.61 -24.92 -10.91
C GLU A 361 -14.40 -23.54 -11.55
N LEU A 362 -15.00 -22.50 -10.95
CA LEU A 362 -14.71 -21.11 -11.27
C LEU A 362 -13.38 -20.73 -10.65
N GLN A 363 -12.42 -20.28 -11.47
CA GLN A 363 -11.22 -19.65 -10.95
C GLN A 363 -11.53 -18.19 -10.70
N ALA A 364 -11.55 -17.78 -9.44
CA ALA A 364 -11.81 -16.40 -9.07
C ALA A 364 -10.68 -15.87 -8.17
N ARG A 365 -10.45 -14.57 -8.27
CA ARG A 365 -9.61 -13.81 -7.36
C ARG A 365 -10.36 -12.54 -6.98
N VAL A 366 -10.55 -12.33 -5.69
CA VAL A 366 -11.11 -11.08 -5.16
C VAL A 366 -10.02 -10.33 -4.42
N THR A 367 -9.90 -9.03 -4.68
CA THR A 367 -8.96 -8.16 -3.98
C THR A 367 -9.75 -6.94 -3.48
N VAL A 368 -9.56 -6.54 -2.22
CA VAL A 368 -10.24 -5.39 -1.60
C VAL A 368 -9.28 -4.23 -1.36
N ALA A 369 -9.82 -3.01 -1.42
CA ALA A 369 -9.13 -1.77 -1.13
C ALA A 369 -9.12 -1.51 0.38
N LEU A 370 -7.97 -1.66 1.05
CA LEU A 370 -7.87 -1.36 2.48
C LEU A 370 -6.62 -0.53 2.76
N PRO A 371 -6.76 0.62 3.46
CA PRO A 371 -5.60 1.35 3.95
C PRO A 371 -4.92 0.55 5.09
N GLU A 372 -3.82 1.09 5.62
CA GLU A 372 -3.20 0.49 6.80
C GLU A 372 -4.20 0.41 7.98
N PRO A 373 -4.11 -0.59 8.87
CA PRO A 373 -5.08 -0.77 9.96
C PRO A 373 -5.31 0.48 10.82
N GLY A 374 -4.24 1.21 11.15
CA GLY A 374 -4.31 2.48 11.89
C GLY A 374 -4.99 3.63 11.14
N LEU A 375 -5.28 3.46 9.84
CA LEU A 375 -5.95 4.42 8.97
C LEU A 375 -7.40 4.05 8.61
N ILE A 376 -7.93 2.95 9.16
CA ILE A 376 -9.30 2.49 8.89
C ILE A 376 -10.34 3.38 9.58
N ALA A 377 -10.05 3.84 10.79
CA ALA A 377 -10.98 4.58 11.63
C ALA A 377 -10.24 5.67 12.43
N PRO A 378 -10.82 6.87 12.59
CA PRO A 378 -10.20 7.93 13.38
C PRO A 378 -10.08 7.53 14.85
N LEU A 379 -8.92 7.79 15.47
CA LEU A 379 -8.62 7.42 16.85
C LEU A 379 -9.41 8.25 17.86
N ASN A 380 -9.67 9.52 17.55
CA ASN A 380 -10.44 10.44 18.38
C ASN A 380 -11.92 10.50 17.98
N GLU A 381 -12.75 10.99 18.91
CA GLU A 381 -14.15 11.26 18.66
C GLU A 381 -14.33 12.55 17.86
N ALA A 382 -15.43 12.65 17.13
CA ALA A 382 -15.81 13.88 16.44
C ALA A 382 -16.11 14.98 17.48
N PRO A 383 -15.69 16.24 17.24
CA PRO A 383 -16.03 17.36 18.11
C PRO A 383 -17.54 17.50 18.32
N THR A 384 -17.94 17.99 19.50
CA THR A 384 -19.34 18.27 19.81
C THR A 384 -19.86 19.48 19.03
N GLY A 385 -21.07 19.38 18.47
CA GLY A 385 -21.72 20.48 17.74
C GLY A 385 -22.29 20.03 16.39
N LEU A 386 -22.75 20.99 15.60
CA LEU A 386 -23.09 20.76 14.19
C LEU A 386 -21.79 20.76 13.39
N THR A 387 -21.44 19.59 12.85
CA THR A 387 -20.16 19.38 12.15
C THR A 387 -20.39 18.82 10.77
N THR A 388 -19.58 19.25 9.82
CA THR A 388 -19.59 18.73 8.44
C THR A 388 -18.20 18.25 8.06
N LEU A 389 -18.11 16.97 7.73
CA LEU A 389 -16.91 16.31 7.28
C LEU A 389 -16.64 16.64 5.81
N VAL A 390 -15.59 17.42 5.58
CA VAL A 390 -15.12 17.80 4.26
C VAL A 390 -14.75 16.53 3.47
N PRO A 391 -15.12 16.44 2.17
CA PRO A 391 -14.76 15.30 1.34
C PRO A 391 -13.25 15.07 1.32
N TRP A 392 -12.87 13.81 1.21
CA TRP A 392 -11.46 13.44 1.12
C TRP A 392 -10.82 14.06 -0.13
N GLY A 393 -9.68 14.73 0.05
CA GLY A 393 -8.92 15.35 -1.04
C GLY A 393 -7.43 15.04 -0.99
N SER A 394 -6.65 15.83 -1.72
CA SER A 394 -5.19 15.72 -1.75
C SER A 394 -4.58 15.90 -0.35
N ALA A 395 -3.45 15.24 -0.11
CA ALA A 395 -2.67 15.44 1.11
C ALA A 395 -2.18 16.89 1.23
N ILE A 396 -2.42 17.50 2.39
CA ILE A 396 -2.05 18.87 2.73
C ILE A 396 -1.18 18.82 3.99
N GLN A 397 0.06 19.29 3.89
CA GLN A 397 0.95 19.37 5.04
C GLN A 397 0.49 20.45 6.02
N VAL A 398 0.36 20.08 7.30
CA VAL A 398 0.15 21.04 8.40
C VAL A 398 1.51 21.62 8.79
N LEU A 399 1.56 22.92 9.05
CA LEU A 399 2.77 23.65 9.47
C LEU A 399 2.68 23.98 10.96
N LYS A 400 3.83 24.25 11.58
CA LYS A 400 3.98 24.61 13.00
C LYS A 400 3.49 23.54 13.96
N GLU A 401 3.35 22.30 13.50
CA GLU A 401 2.99 21.12 14.30
C GLU A 401 4.00 20.86 15.43
N GLU A 402 5.27 21.21 15.21
CA GLU A 402 6.34 21.10 16.20
C GLU A 402 6.11 21.97 17.45
N ASN A 403 5.36 23.06 17.32
CA ASN A 403 5.02 23.93 18.46
C ASN A 403 3.88 23.36 19.31
N HIS A 404 3.26 22.27 18.87
CA HIS A 404 2.10 21.63 19.47
C HIS A 404 2.33 20.13 19.70
N PHE A 405 3.60 19.74 19.84
CA PHE A 405 3.98 18.34 20.04
C PHE A 405 3.42 17.76 21.35
N ASP A 406 3.27 18.58 22.38
CA ASP A 406 2.64 18.23 23.66
C ASP A 406 1.20 17.73 23.50
N VAL A 407 0.41 18.36 22.63
CA VAL A 407 -0.95 17.93 22.30
C VAL A 407 -0.92 16.72 21.35
N LEU A 408 -0.12 16.80 20.28
CA LEU A 408 -0.07 15.75 19.26
C LEU A 408 0.44 14.40 19.79
N PHE A 409 1.42 14.42 20.70
CA PHE A 409 2.03 13.22 21.26
C PHE A 409 1.00 12.30 21.93
N ASN A 410 0.01 12.86 22.62
CA ASN A 410 -1.06 12.10 23.28
C ASN A 410 -1.97 11.35 22.30
N HIS A 411 -1.92 11.69 21.01
CA HIS A 411 -2.73 11.09 19.96
C HIS A 411 -1.92 10.19 19.00
N VAL A 412 -0.61 10.03 19.22
CA VAL A 412 0.23 9.11 18.43
C VAL A 412 0.01 7.68 18.94
N PRO A 413 -0.50 6.76 18.11
CA PRO A 413 -0.67 5.36 18.52
C PRO A 413 0.69 4.66 18.68
N PRO A 414 0.75 3.51 19.39
CA PRO A 414 1.99 2.73 19.56
C PRO A 414 2.66 2.33 18.23
N ASP A 415 1.86 2.08 17.19
CA ASP A 415 2.34 1.75 15.84
C ASP A 415 2.90 2.97 15.09
N GLY A 416 2.85 4.15 15.69
CA GLY A 416 3.39 5.41 15.17
C GLY A 416 2.56 6.08 14.07
N VAL A 417 1.50 5.44 13.56
CA VAL A 417 0.64 5.97 12.49
C VAL A 417 -0.83 5.81 12.84
N GLY A 418 -1.60 6.90 12.72
CA GLY A 418 -3.04 6.90 13.01
C GLY A 418 -3.83 7.86 12.12
N LEU A 419 -5.14 7.66 12.07
CA LEU A 419 -6.09 8.61 11.50
C LEU A 419 -6.75 9.41 12.62
N LEU A 420 -6.98 10.70 12.40
CA LEU A 420 -7.64 11.61 13.32
C LEU A 420 -8.73 12.40 12.59
N LEU A 421 -9.71 12.86 13.34
CA LEU A 421 -10.63 13.92 12.95
C LEU A 421 -10.12 15.23 13.54
N VAL A 422 -9.86 16.21 12.68
CA VAL A 422 -9.47 17.57 13.08
C VAL A 422 -10.53 18.56 12.64
N SER A 423 -10.68 19.63 13.40
CA SER A 423 -11.53 20.77 13.02
C SER A 423 -10.69 21.86 12.37
N LEU A 424 -11.27 22.49 11.35
CA LEU A 424 -10.64 23.55 10.59
C LEU A 424 -11.32 24.88 10.93
N HIS A 425 -10.54 25.90 11.26
CA HIS A 425 -11.04 27.20 11.69
C HIS A 425 -10.40 28.31 10.87
N LYS A 426 -11.19 29.32 10.51
CA LYS A 426 -10.66 30.56 9.94
C LYS A 426 -10.06 31.41 11.06
N ALA A 427 -8.79 31.77 10.93
CA ALA A 427 -8.09 32.65 11.86
C ALA A 427 -7.41 33.79 11.09
N ILE A 428 -7.02 34.87 11.77
CA ILE A 428 -6.41 36.05 11.15
C ILE A 428 -5.01 36.27 11.73
N HIS A 429 -4.01 36.44 10.87
CA HIS A 429 -2.69 36.94 11.23
C HIS A 429 -2.59 38.43 10.92
N THR A 430 -2.26 39.24 11.94
CA THR A 430 -1.88 40.64 11.75
C THR A 430 -0.39 40.72 11.45
N LEU A 431 -0.04 41.14 10.24
CA LEU A 431 1.34 41.35 9.82
C LEU A 431 1.94 42.58 10.50
N LYS A 432 3.27 42.70 10.50
CA LYS A 432 4.00 43.85 11.07
C LYS A 432 3.60 45.21 10.48
N ASN A 433 3.01 45.21 9.29
CA ASN A 433 2.50 46.39 8.59
C ASN A 433 1.01 46.65 8.85
N GLY A 434 0.39 45.94 9.80
CA GLY A 434 -1.03 46.07 10.15
C GLY A 434 -1.98 45.36 9.18
N ILE A 435 -1.49 44.71 8.12
CA ILE A 435 -2.35 43.98 7.19
C ILE A 435 -2.82 42.68 7.85
N GLU A 436 -4.13 42.52 7.93
CA GLU A 436 -4.77 41.28 8.34
C GLU A 436 -4.78 40.27 7.17
N ARG A 437 -4.35 39.05 7.44
CA ARG A 437 -4.44 37.93 6.48
C ARG A 437 -5.16 36.74 7.09
N PRO A 438 -6.27 36.29 6.50
CA PRO A 438 -6.92 35.08 6.94
C PRO A 438 -6.06 33.85 6.58
N PHE A 439 -6.04 32.88 7.47
CA PHE A 439 -5.41 31.57 7.28
C PHE A 439 -6.26 30.49 7.94
N VAL A 440 -5.96 29.23 7.63
CA VAL A 440 -6.66 28.08 8.24
C VAL A 440 -5.84 27.55 9.41
N GLU A 441 -6.44 27.59 10.60
CA GLU A 441 -5.95 26.96 11.81
C GLU A 441 -6.50 25.55 11.93
N VAL A 442 -5.66 24.59 12.32
CA VAL A 442 -6.06 23.19 12.54
C VAL A 442 -6.14 22.94 14.04
N ARG A 443 -7.29 22.41 14.50
CA ARG A 443 -7.52 22.09 15.91
C ARG A 443 -7.87 20.63 16.12
N LEU A 444 -7.30 20.04 17.16
CA LEU A 444 -7.57 18.69 17.64
C LEU A 444 -8.13 18.79 19.07
N SER A 445 -9.30 18.21 19.31
CA SER A 445 -9.97 18.27 20.62
C SER A 445 -10.20 19.70 21.15
N GLY A 446 -10.31 20.69 20.25
CA GLY A 446 -10.46 22.11 20.59
C GLY A 446 -9.15 22.88 20.74
N GLU A 447 -8.00 22.21 20.80
CA GLU A 447 -6.68 22.81 20.94
C GLU A 447 -6.01 23.01 19.58
N ARG A 448 -5.25 24.10 19.42
CA ARG A 448 -4.49 24.36 18.20
C ARG A 448 -3.35 23.36 18.06
N VAL A 449 -3.28 22.70 16.91
CA VAL A 449 -2.21 21.74 16.58
C VAL A 449 -1.40 22.11 15.34
N GLY A 450 -1.72 23.23 14.72
CA GLY A 450 -0.94 23.78 13.61
C GLY A 450 -1.76 24.73 12.75
N GLU A 451 -1.21 25.04 11.59
CA GLU A 451 -1.84 25.92 10.60
C GLU A 451 -1.49 25.48 9.18
N LEU A 452 -2.29 25.89 8.20
CA LEU A 452 -1.99 25.67 6.79
C LEU A 452 -1.16 26.82 6.22
N SER A 453 -0.39 26.55 5.17
CA SER A 453 0.32 27.60 4.42
C SER A 453 -0.67 28.64 3.86
N ASN A 454 -0.19 29.86 3.59
CA ASN A 454 -1.03 30.91 2.98
C ASN A 454 -1.67 30.46 1.66
N VAL A 455 -0.91 29.72 0.82
CA VAL A 455 -1.39 29.23 -0.48
C VAL A 455 -2.49 28.19 -0.28
N THR A 456 -2.26 27.22 0.60
CA THR A 456 -3.26 26.17 0.85
C THR A 456 -4.49 26.70 1.56
N SER A 457 -4.32 27.64 2.50
CA SER A 457 -5.43 28.31 3.19
C SER A 457 -6.38 28.98 2.20
N ALA A 458 -5.84 29.69 1.19
CA ALA A 458 -6.67 30.36 0.18
C ALA A 458 -7.61 29.40 -0.59
N HIS A 459 -7.24 28.11 -0.72
CA HIS A 459 -8.08 27.11 -1.39
C HIS A 459 -9.18 26.52 -0.50
N LEU A 460 -9.10 26.68 0.83
CA LEU A 460 -10.06 26.13 1.80
C LEU A 460 -10.92 27.20 2.46
N LEU A 461 -10.46 28.45 2.51
CA LEU A 461 -11.21 29.56 3.13
C LEU A 461 -12.64 29.73 2.58
N PRO A 462 -12.91 29.67 1.27
CA PRO A 462 -14.29 29.79 0.77
C PRO A 462 -15.22 28.69 1.28
N LEU A 463 -14.69 27.48 1.46
CA LEU A 463 -15.43 26.35 2.01
C LEU A 463 -15.73 26.58 3.51
N LEU A 464 -14.74 27.06 4.27
CA LEU A 464 -14.89 27.36 5.69
C LEU A 464 -15.89 28.47 5.94
N GLU A 465 -15.84 29.54 5.14
CA GLU A 465 -16.80 30.65 5.20
C GLU A 465 -18.23 30.17 4.90
N HIS A 466 -18.37 29.25 3.95
CA HIS A 466 -19.67 28.64 3.65
C HIS A 466 -20.19 27.81 4.83
N THR A 467 -19.38 26.89 5.37
CA THR A 467 -19.80 26.07 6.52
C THR A 467 -20.12 26.92 7.76
N GLU A 468 -19.32 27.95 8.01
CA GLU A 468 -19.54 28.89 9.12
C GLU A 468 -20.85 29.67 8.95
N THR A 469 -21.17 30.08 7.72
CA THR A 469 -22.44 30.78 7.39
C THR A 469 -23.67 29.91 7.68
N VAL A 470 -23.55 28.59 7.49
CA VAL A 470 -24.62 27.62 7.79
C VAL A 470 -24.60 27.18 9.27
N GLY A 471 -23.62 27.64 10.06
CA GLY A 471 -23.49 27.32 11.48
C GLY A 471 -22.83 25.96 11.75
N GLU A 472 -22.08 25.43 10.78
CA GLU A 472 -21.41 24.13 10.85
C GLU A 472 -19.89 24.30 11.00
N THR A 473 -19.27 23.43 11.80
CA THR A 473 -17.80 23.34 11.88
C THR A 473 -17.27 22.34 10.87
N ALA A 474 -16.36 22.78 10.00
CA ALA A 474 -15.69 21.90 9.06
C ALA A 474 -14.73 20.92 9.77
N LEU A 475 -14.94 19.63 9.54
CA LEU A 475 -14.05 18.56 9.96
C LEU A 475 -13.30 17.99 8.76
N ALA A 476 -12.10 17.49 9.00
CA ALA A 476 -11.34 16.78 7.98
C ALA A 476 -10.56 15.64 8.61
N TYR A 477 -10.24 14.65 7.78
CA TYR A 477 -9.36 13.57 8.18
C TYR A 477 -7.91 14.05 8.20
N ALA A 478 -7.15 13.65 9.20
CA ALA A 478 -5.73 13.91 9.27
C ALA A 478 -4.97 12.62 9.62
N LYS A 479 -3.92 12.32 8.85
CA LYS A 479 -2.97 11.27 9.18
C LYS A 479 -1.94 11.84 10.15
N ILE A 480 -1.87 11.26 11.34
CA ILE A 480 -0.77 11.51 12.28
C ILE A 480 0.32 10.45 12.07
N THR A 481 1.57 10.88 12.05
CA THR A 481 2.74 10.01 12.03
C THR A 481 3.72 10.52 13.07
N GLY A 482 4.07 9.73 14.06
CA GLY A 482 4.88 10.21 15.17
C GLY A 482 5.63 9.13 15.93
N SER A 483 6.45 9.60 16.84
CA SER A 483 7.24 8.82 17.79
C SER A 483 7.34 9.59 19.12
N ALA A 484 8.10 9.07 20.08
CA ALA A 484 8.42 9.75 21.33
C ALA A 484 9.12 11.12 21.17
N LEU A 485 9.64 11.44 19.98
CA LEU A 485 10.46 12.63 19.75
C LEU A 485 9.82 13.69 18.86
N ALA A 486 8.89 13.30 17.99
CA ALA A 486 8.26 14.19 17.02
C ALA A 486 6.96 13.59 16.50
N ALA A 487 6.02 14.47 16.13
CA ALA A 487 4.79 14.11 15.46
C ALA A 487 4.58 15.01 14.24
N GLN A 488 4.09 14.42 13.17
CA GLN A 488 3.72 15.06 11.92
C GLN A 488 2.25 14.81 11.64
N LEU A 489 1.56 15.83 11.13
CA LEU A 489 0.16 15.83 10.81
C LEU A 489 -0.04 16.20 9.32
N VAL A 490 -0.75 15.33 8.59
CA VAL A 490 -1.09 15.52 7.18
C VAL A 490 -2.59 15.50 7.02
N LEU A 491 -3.17 16.62 6.59
CA LEU A 491 -4.59 16.79 6.37
C LEU A 491 -5.02 16.19 5.03
N HIS A 492 -6.23 15.62 4.97
CA HIS A 492 -6.90 15.17 3.76
C HIS A 492 -8.24 15.86 3.62
N ALA A 493 -8.29 16.89 2.77
CA ALA A 493 -9.48 17.69 2.53
C ALA A 493 -9.53 18.12 1.06
N ALA A 494 -10.71 18.01 0.46
CA ALA A 494 -10.99 18.53 -0.87
C ALA A 494 -10.97 20.07 -0.84
N ARG A 495 -10.35 20.66 -1.85
CA ARG A 495 -10.29 22.12 -2.01
C ARG A 495 -11.68 22.64 -2.42
N ALA A 496 -11.98 23.91 -2.19
CA ALA A 496 -13.26 24.50 -2.57
C ALA A 496 -13.65 24.27 -4.04
N THR A 497 -12.66 24.21 -4.95
CA THR A 497 -12.85 23.93 -6.39
C THR A 497 -13.15 22.46 -6.72
N GLU A 498 -12.96 21.54 -5.78
CA GLU A 498 -13.15 20.10 -5.95
C GLU A 498 -14.47 19.62 -5.33
N ILE A 499 -15.15 20.47 -4.58
CA ILE A 499 -16.44 20.16 -3.93
C ILE A 499 -17.56 20.21 -4.98
N SER A 500 -18.43 19.20 -4.98
CA SER A 500 -19.62 19.20 -5.85
C SER A 500 -20.75 20.05 -5.27
N ASN A 501 -21.59 20.61 -6.14
CA ASN A 501 -22.78 21.36 -5.74
C ASN A 501 -23.75 20.50 -4.92
N ASP A 502 -23.86 19.22 -5.25
CA ASP A 502 -24.71 18.27 -4.52
C ASP A 502 -24.24 18.15 -3.05
N TRP A 503 -22.93 18.01 -2.82
CA TRP A 503 -22.38 17.97 -1.46
C TRP A 503 -22.65 19.26 -0.68
N LEU A 504 -22.56 20.43 -1.32
CA LEU A 504 -22.85 21.72 -0.69
C LEU A 504 -24.34 21.89 -0.35
N SER A 505 -25.23 21.26 -1.11
CA SER A 505 -26.68 21.39 -0.94
C SER A 505 -27.27 20.39 0.07
N ASP A 506 -26.63 19.22 0.21
CA ASP A 506 -27.13 18.08 0.98
C ASP A 506 -26.62 18.03 2.45
N GLY A 507 -26.06 19.14 2.96
CA GLY A 507 -25.49 19.21 4.32
C GLY A 507 -26.54 19.18 5.45
N PRO A 508 -26.13 18.89 6.72
CA PRO A 508 -24.77 18.59 7.18
C PRO A 508 -24.31 17.17 6.86
N HIS A 509 -22.99 16.98 6.70
CA HIS A 509 -22.36 15.66 6.53
C HIS A 509 -21.62 15.25 7.80
N PRO A 510 -22.30 14.75 8.86
CA PRO A 510 -21.65 14.48 10.13
C PRO A 510 -20.58 13.39 10.00
N ALA A 511 -19.48 13.56 10.74
CA ALA A 511 -18.46 12.52 10.87
C ALA A 511 -19.04 11.27 11.56
N PRO A 512 -18.54 10.06 11.24
CA PRO A 512 -19.03 8.83 11.85
C PRO A 512 -18.78 8.84 13.36
N LYS A 513 -19.84 8.60 14.14
CA LYS A 513 -19.77 8.51 15.60
C LYS A 513 -19.30 7.13 16.02
N LEU A 514 -17.98 6.98 16.14
CA LEU A 514 -17.36 5.74 16.59
C LEU A 514 -17.31 5.67 18.11
N LEU A 515 -17.41 4.46 18.66
CA LEU A 515 -17.07 4.18 20.05
C LEU A 515 -15.62 4.61 20.33
N PRO A 516 -15.29 5.00 21.58
CA PRO A 516 -13.92 5.28 21.96
C PRO A 516 -13.02 4.07 21.74
N TRP A 517 -11.72 4.31 21.56
CA TRP A 517 -10.76 3.22 21.47
C TRP A 517 -10.80 2.34 22.74
N ALA A 518 -10.94 1.03 22.53
CA ALA A 518 -10.93 -0.01 23.56
C ALA A 518 -10.10 -1.23 23.10
N ALA A 519 -9.66 -2.03 24.07
CA ALA A 519 -8.89 -3.25 23.80
C ALA A 519 -9.70 -4.32 23.06
N ALA A 520 -11.00 -4.39 23.32
CA ALA A 520 -11.92 -5.30 22.67
C ALA A 520 -13.29 -4.65 22.45
N TYR A 521 -13.99 -5.09 21.40
CA TYR A 521 -15.37 -4.72 21.13
C TYR A 521 -16.19 -5.98 20.97
N GLU A 522 -17.38 -5.97 21.56
CA GLU A 522 -18.39 -6.99 21.38
C GLU A 522 -19.15 -6.69 20.08
N VAL A 523 -19.17 -7.66 19.16
CA VAL A 523 -19.88 -7.55 17.88
C VAL A 523 -20.83 -8.74 17.74
N PRO A 524 -22.00 -8.56 17.09
CA PRO A 524 -22.99 -9.63 16.97
C PRO A 524 -22.43 -10.82 16.18
N PRO A 525 -22.91 -12.04 16.47
CA PRO A 525 -22.59 -13.21 15.65
C PRO A 525 -23.07 -12.97 14.21
N ALA A 526 -22.22 -13.32 13.26
CA ALA A 526 -22.48 -13.08 11.85
C ALA A 526 -22.05 -14.24 10.94
N TYR A 527 -21.44 -15.29 11.48
CA TYR A 527 -21.00 -16.43 10.69
C TYR A 527 -22.17 -17.08 9.95
N ALA A 528 -21.97 -17.30 8.65
CA ALA A 528 -22.90 -18.02 7.78
C ALA A 528 -22.14 -19.19 7.15
N PRO A 529 -22.57 -20.45 7.38
CA PRO A 529 -21.88 -21.64 6.90
C PRO A 529 -21.89 -21.79 5.37
#